data_AF-A0A426QGR4-F1
#
_entry.id   AF-A0A426QGR4-F1
#
_cell.length_a   1.000
_cell.length_b   1.000
_cell.length_c   1.000
_cell.angle_alpha   90.00
_cell.angle_beta   90.00
_cell.angle_gamma   90.00
#
_symmetry.space_group_name_H-M   'P 1'
#
loop_
_entity.id
_entity.type
_entity.pdbx_description
1 polymer ?
#
loop_
_entity_poly.entity_id
_entity_poly.type
_entity_poly.pdbx_seq_one_letter_code
_entity_poly.pdbx_strand_id
1 'polypeptide(L)'
;MTRSKRIKPVVDVAERREQEQARRLGAAQRELEQQRQQLDQLIQYRDEYARQFENAGNTGLSVARLQDYRVFLARLNQAIDQQRQRISQSEQACEQQRQHWLASRTRAQALDKVADRYREEENQAQERRDQTESDEFALQRHQRNKDRDRS
;
A
#
# COMPACT_ATOMS: atom_id res chain seq x y z
N MET A 1 -31.88 0.51 -14.07
CA MET A 1 -30.61 0.55 -13.31
C MET A 1 -29.49 0.92 -14.27
N THR A 2 -28.67 1.92 -13.97
CA THR A 2 -27.64 2.45 -14.88
C THR A 2 -26.36 1.58 -14.87
N ARG A 3 -25.48 1.71 -15.88
CA ARG A 3 -24.21 0.97 -15.97
C ARG A 3 -23.26 1.37 -14.84
N SER A 4 -23.17 2.66 -14.52
CA SER A 4 -22.37 3.19 -13.42
C SER A 4 -22.78 2.57 -12.07
N LYS A 5 -24.09 2.41 -11.82
CA LYS A 5 -24.60 1.76 -10.61
C LYS A 5 -24.25 0.27 -10.52
N ARG A 6 -24.10 -0.42 -11.65
CA ARG A 6 -23.75 -1.85 -11.70
C ARG A 6 -22.26 -2.11 -11.48
N ILE A 7 -21.38 -1.22 -11.93
CA ILE A 7 -19.94 -1.39 -11.74
C ILE A 7 -19.46 -0.94 -10.35
N LYS A 8 -20.21 -0.04 -9.69
CA LYS A 8 -19.84 0.50 -8.37
C LYS A 8 -19.43 -0.55 -7.32
N PRO A 9 -20.17 -1.66 -7.11
CA PRO A 9 -19.75 -2.69 -6.15
C PRO A 9 -18.40 -3.33 -6.50
N VAL A 10 -18.05 -3.42 -7.80
CA VAL A 10 -16.77 -3.97 -8.26
C VAL A 10 -15.62 -3.00 -7.98
N VAL A 11 -15.87 -1.69 -8.15
CA VAL A 11 -14.92 -0.63 -7.78
C VAL A 11 -14.69 -0.66 -6.26
N ASP A 12 -15.75 -0.68 -5.46
CA ASP A 12 -15.66 -0.69 -4.00
C ASP A 12 -14.86 -1.90 -3.48
N VAL A 13 -15.02 -3.07 -4.10
CA VAL A 13 -14.23 -4.27 -3.76
C VAL A 13 -12.76 -4.11 -4.14
N ALA A 14 -12.46 -3.49 -5.28
CA ALA A 14 -11.08 -3.25 -5.71
C ALA A 14 -10.37 -2.24 -4.80
N GLU A 15 -11.05 -1.16 -4.40
CA GLU A 15 -10.53 -0.17 -3.45
C GLU A 15 -10.26 -0.77 -2.07
N ARG A 16 -11.18 -1.60 -1.54
CA ARG A 16 -10.95 -2.30 -0.27
C ARG A 16 -9.74 -3.23 -0.33
N ARG A 17 -9.57 -3.94 -1.45
CA ARG A 17 -8.39 -4.79 -1.67
C ARG A 17 -7.12 -3.98 -1.72
N GLU A 18 -7.11 -2.83 -2.41
CA GLU A 18 -5.96 -1.92 -2.42
C GLU A 18 -5.60 -1.46 -1.01
N GLN A 19 -6.58 -1.01 -0.23
CA GLN A 19 -6.37 -0.59 1.16
C GLN A 19 -5.82 -1.73 2.04
N GLU A 20 -6.30 -2.95 1.84
CA GLU A 20 -5.78 -4.12 2.54
C GLU A 20 -4.32 -4.40 2.17
N GLN A 21 -3.97 -4.37 0.88
CA GLN A 21 -2.59 -4.57 0.44
C GLN A 21 -1.66 -3.45 0.94
N ALA A 22 -2.15 -2.20 1.01
CA ALA A 22 -1.41 -1.08 1.56
C ALA A 22 -1.13 -1.28 3.07
N ARG A 23 -2.12 -1.75 3.84
CA ARG A 23 -1.93 -2.06 5.28
C ARG A 23 -0.90 -3.16 5.50
N ARG A 24 -0.96 -4.22 4.69
CA ARG A 24 0.01 -5.32 4.71
C ARG A 24 1.41 -4.84 4.34
N LEU A 25 1.54 -3.96 3.34
CA LEU A 25 2.83 -3.36 2.97
C LEU A 25 3.41 -2.54 4.13
N GLY A 26 2.58 -1.70 4.76
CA GLY A 26 3.00 -0.93 5.93
C GLY A 26 3.42 -1.81 7.10
N ALA A 27 2.78 -2.97 7.30
CA ALA A 27 3.20 -3.93 8.32
C ALA A 27 4.57 -4.56 7.99
N ALA A 28 4.78 -4.99 6.74
CA ALA A 28 6.06 -5.55 6.29
C ALA A 28 7.22 -4.55 6.39
N GLN A 29 6.96 -3.27 6.10
CA GLN A 29 7.95 -2.20 6.24
C GLN A 29 8.34 -1.96 7.70
N ARG A 30 7.36 -1.94 8.62
CA ARG A 30 7.63 -1.81 10.07
C ARG A 30 8.43 -3.00 10.60
N GLU A 31 8.10 -4.21 10.16
CA GLU A 31 8.85 -5.41 10.52
C GLU A 31 10.32 -5.29 10.06
N LEU A 32 10.55 -4.92 8.79
CA LEU A 32 11.89 -4.71 8.26
C LEU A 32 12.68 -3.66 9.07
N GLU A 33 12.04 -2.57 9.45
CA GLU A 33 12.66 -1.54 10.27
C GLU A 33 13.04 -2.06 11.66
N GLN A 34 12.15 -2.82 12.31
CA GLN A 34 12.44 -3.45 13.60
C GLN A 34 13.61 -4.44 13.51
N GLN A 35 13.66 -5.25 12.45
CA GLN A 35 14.78 -6.19 12.24
C GLN A 35 16.11 -5.43 12.03
N ARG A 36 16.10 -4.28 11.35
CA ARG A 36 17.29 -3.43 11.20
C ARG A 36 17.73 -2.81 12.52
N GLN A 37 16.79 -2.27 13.30
CA GLN A 37 17.09 -1.74 14.64
C GLN A 37 17.69 -2.80 15.57
N GLN A 38 17.17 -4.04 15.52
CA GLN A 38 17.72 -5.15 16.29
C GLN A 38 19.15 -5.51 15.86
N LEU A 39 19.46 -5.44 14.56
CA LEU A 39 20.84 -5.63 14.07
C LEU A 39 21.77 -4.55 14.61
N ASP A 40 21.35 -3.28 14.54
CA ASP A 40 22.15 -2.17 15.04
C ASP A 40 22.45 -2.32 16.54
N GLN A 41 21.46 -2.72 17.33
CA GLN A 41 21.65 -3.02 18.76
C GLN A 41 22.66 -4.15 18.99
N LEU A 42 22.60 -5.24 18.21
CA LEU A 42 23.56 -6.34 18.34
C LEU A 42 24.99 -5.90 17.99
N ILE A 43 25.15 -5.06 16.96
CA ILE A 43 26.44 -4.51 16.55
C ILE A 43 26.99 -3.58 17.63
N GLN A 44 26.16 -2.64 18.12
CA GLN A 44 26.54 -1.74 19.21
C GLN A 44 26.97 -2.51 20.45
N TYR A 45 26.19 -3.49 20.86
CA TYR A 45 26.50 -4.33 22.02
C TYR A 45 27.81 -5.10 21.84
N ARG A 46 28.07 -5.64 20.64
CA ARG A 46 29.34 -6.31 20.33
C ARG A 46 30.53 -5.36 20.48
N ASP A 47 30.40 -4.16 19.94
CA ASP A 47 31.50 -3.19 19.91
C ASP A 47 31.76 -2.63 21.33
N GLU A 48 30.73 -2.40 22.13
CA GLU A 48 30.84 -2.06 23.55
C GLU A 48 31.51 -3.19 24.35
N TYR A 49 31.11 -4.44 24.11
CA TYR A 49 31.67 -5.60 24.78
C TYR A 49 33.15 -5.80 24.44
N ALA A 50 33.54 -5.58 23.17
CA ALA A 50 34.94 -5.63 22.74
C ALA A 50 35.79 -4.56 23.43
N ARG A 51 35.31 -3.31 23.50
CA ARG A 51 36.00 -2.21 24.21
C ARG A 51 36.19 -2.50 25.70
N GLN A 52 35.16 -3.03 26.36
CA GLN A 52 35.26 -3.41 27.77
C GLN A 52 36.32 -4.49 27.98
N PHE A 53 36.39 -5.47 27.07
CA PHE A 53 37.40 -6.53 27.13
C PHE A 53 38.83 -6.01 26.90
N GLU A 54 39.04 -5.12 25.92
CA GLU A 54 40.35 -4.49 25.68
C GLU A 54 40.85 -3.73 26.92
N ASN A 55 39.97 -2.96 27.56
CA ASN A 55 40.29 -2.24 28.80
C ASN A 55 40.67 -3.20 29.94
N ALA A 56 39.97 -4.34 30.08
CA ALA A 56 40.30 -5.36 31.06
C ALA A 56 41.62 -6.10 30.73
N GLY A 57 41.96 -6.23 29.45
CA GLY A 57 43.23 -6.82 28.99
C GLY A 57 44.45 -6.04 29.43
N ASN A 58 44.36 -4.71 29.45
CA ASN A 58 45.43 -3.83 29.91
C ASN A 58 45.76 -3.97 31.42
N THR A 59 44.89 -4.60 32.21
CA THR A 59 45.11 -4.86 33.65
C THR A 59 45.49 -6.30 33.96
N GLY A 60 45.68 -7.14 32.94
CA GLY A 60 46.03 -8.56 33.06
C GLY A 60 44.81 -9.47 33.18
N LEU A 61 44.54 -10.26 32.14
CA LEU A 61 43.42 -11.21 32.08
C LEU A 61 43.88 -12.66 32.31
N SER A 62 43.07 -13.46 33.01
CA SER A 62 43.27 -14.91 33.09
C SER A 62 42.92 -15.60 31.77
N VAL A 63 43.56 -16.75 31.50
CA VAL A 63 43.31 -17.56 30.29
C VAL A 63 41.83 -18.00 30.20
N ALA A 64 41.21 -18.33 31.33
CA ALA A 64 39.80 -18.71 31.39
C ALA A 64 38.87 -17.58 30.90
N ARG A 65 39.10 -16.34 31.37
CA ARG A 65 38.29 -15.18 30.96
C ARG A 65 38.47 -14.85 29.46
N LEU A 66 39.65 -15.11 28.91
CA LEU A 66 39.90 -14.96 27.47
C LEU A 66 39.18 -16.03 26.63
N GLN A 67 39.05 -17.26 27.12
CA GLN A 67 38.27 -18.30 26.47
C GLN A 67 36.77 -17.97 26.48
N ASP A 68 36.23 -17.56 27.63
CA ASP A 68 34.82 -17.17 27.77
C ASP A 68 34.45 -16.03 26.81
N TYR A 69 35.32 -15.02 26.72
CA TYR A 69 35.18 -13.91 25.77
C TYR A 69 35.05 -14.40 24.32
N ARG A 70 35.95 -15.29 23.87
CA ARG A 70 35.94 -15.79 22.50
C ARG A 70 34.67 -16.58 22.19
N VAL A 71 34.20 -17.40 23.14
CA VAL A 71 32.96 -18.17 22.97
C VAL A 71 31.75 -17.24 22.87
N PHE A 72 31.67 -16.24 23.74
CA PHE A 72 30.57 -15.28 23.71
C PHE A 72 30.57 -14.44 22.43
N LEU A 73 31.73 -13.93 22.02
CA LEU A 73 31.87 -13.16 20.78
C LEU A 73 31.47 -13.99 19.55
N ALA A 74 31.84 -15.27 19.51
CA ALA A 74 31.43 -16.18 18.44
C ALA A 74 29.90 -16.34 18.38
N ARG A 75 29.24 -16.52 19.52
CA ARG A 75 27.77 -16.59 19.60
C ARG A 75 27.11 -15.28 19.16
N LEU A 76 27.68 -14.15 19.53
CA LEU A 76 27.15 -12.83 19.16
C LEU A 76 27.28 -12.58 17.66
N ASN A 77 28.41 -12.95 17.06
CA ASN A 77 28.60 -12.89 15.60
C ASN A 77 27.61 -13.82 14.87
N GLN A 78 27.38 -15.04 15.38
CA GLN A 78 26.38 -15.94 14.82
C GLN A 78 24.97 -15.34 14.89
N ALA A 79 24.61 -14.67 15.99
CA ALA A 79 23.32 -13.98 16.12
C ALA A 79 23.20 -12.80 15.14
N ILE A 80 24.27 -12.03 14.93
CA ILE A 80 24.33 -10.96 13.93
C ILE A 80 24.10 -11.51 12.51
N ASP A 81 24.74 -12.62 12.16
CA ASP A 81 24.58 -13.23 10.84
C ASP A 81 23.15 -13.77 10.63
N GLN A 82 22.55 -14.39 11.65
CA GLN A 82 21.14 -14.78 11.63
C GLN A 82 20.22 -13.55 11.47
N GLN A 83 20.52 -12.46 12.16
CA GLN A 83 19.74 -11.23 12.07
C GLN A 83 19.82 -10.61 10.67
N ARG A 84 20.99 -10.63 10.02
CA ARG A 84 21.15 -10.21 8.63
C ARG A 84 20.33 -11.06 7.67
N GLN A 85 20.26 -12.38 7.89
CA GLN A 85 19.40 -13.26 7.08
C GLN A 85 17.91 -12.92 7.25
N ARG A 86 17.47 -12.63 8.49
CA ARG A 86 16.07 -12.18 8.75
C ARG A 86 15.74 -10.87 8.07
N ILE A 87 16.68 -9.92 8.05
CA ILE A 87 16.53 -8.66 7.30
C ILE A 87 16.35 -8.96 5.81
N SER A 88 17.21 -9.80 5.22
CA SER A 88 17.09 -10.16 3.80
C SER A 88 15.74 -10.80 3.46
N GLN A 89 15.23 -11.69 4.32
CA GLN A 89 13.90 -12.28 4.16
C GLN A 89 12.78 -11.22 4.27
N SER A 90 12.92 -10.29 5.22
CA SER A 90 11.96 -9.19 5.42
C SER A 90 11.95 -8.20 4.25
N GLU A 91 13.12 -7.94 3.64
CA GLU A 91 13.25 -7.12 2.42
C GLU A 91 12.52 -7.78 1.24
N GLN A 92 12.71 -9.09 1.06
CA GLN A 92 12.01 -9.85 0.02
C GLN A 92 10.49 -9.84 0.24
N ALA A 93 10.03 -10.05 1.49
CA ALA A 93 8.62 -10.00 1.84
C ALA A 93 8.01 -8.60 1.60
N CYS A 94 8.74 -7.54 1.95
CA CYS A 94 8.33 -6.16 1.70
C CYS A 94 8.20 -5.88 0.19
N GLU A 95 9.14 -6.35 -0.63
CA GLU A 95 9.07 -6.16 -2.08
C GLU A 95 7.90 -6.96 -2.70
N GLN A 96 7.67 -8.20 -2.28
CA GLN A 96 6.50 -8.98 -2.72
C GLN A 96 5.19 -8.24 -2.38
N GLN A 97 5.09 -7.73 -1.15
CA GLN A 97 3.91 -7.01 -0.72
C GLN A 97 3.72 -5.68 -1.46
N ARG A 98 4.83 -5.02 -1.83
CA ARG A 98 4.81 -3.83 -2.70
C ARG A 98 4.25 -4.16 -4.08
N GLN A 99 4.67 -5.27 -4.68
CA GLN A 99 4.15 -5.72 -5.98
C GLN A 99 2.64 -6.02 -5.91
N HIS A 100 2.17 -6.69 -4.85
CA HIS A 100 0.75 -6.93 -4.64
C HIS A 100 -0.05 -5.64 -4.49
N TRP A 101 0.46 -4.68 -3.71
CA TRP A 101 -0.17 -3.37 -3.59
C TRP A 101 -0.24 -2.64 -4.94
N LEU A 102 0.87 -2.56 -5.68
CA LEU A 102 0.90 -1.93 -7.00
C LEU A 102 -0.13 -2.56 -7.96
N ALA A 103 -0.19 -3.89 -8.04
CA ALA A 103 -1.16 -4.59 -8.88
C ALA A 103 -2.61 -4.27 -8.47
N SER A 104 -2.90 -4.25 -7.17
CA SER A 104 -4.24 -3.92 -6.65
C SER A 104 -4.63 -2.48 -6.96
N ARG A 105 -3.69 -1.54 -6.80
CA ARG A 105 -3.87 -0.11 -7.09
C ARG A 105 -4.12 0.14 -8.58
N THR A 106 -3.33 -0.47 -9.46
CA THR A 106 -3.55 -0.37 -10.91
C THR A 106 -4.94 -0.88 -11.30
N ARG A 107 -5.38 -1.99 -10.69
CA ARG A 107 -6.73 -2.52 -10.95
C ARG A 107 -7.83 -1.59 -10.45
N ALA A 108 -7.70 -1.04 -9.24
CA ALA A 108 -8.66 -0.09 -8.69
C ALA A 108 -8.79 1.16 -9.58
N GLN A 109 -7.65 1.76 -9.96
CA GLN A 109 -7.61 2.91 -10.87
C GLN A 109 -8.22 2.62 -12.25
N ALA A 110 -8.00 1.42 -12.80
CA ALA A 110 -8.60 1.05 -14.07
C ALA A 110 -10.14 0.94 -13.97
N LEU A 111 -10.65 0.36 -12.89
CA LEU A 111 -12.09 0.23 -12.65
C LEU A 111 -12.76 1.57 -12.40
N ASP A 112 -12.10 2.46 -11.67
CA ASP A 112 -12.59 3.82 -11.40
C ASP A 112 -12.75 4.61 -12.71
N LYS A 113 -11.74 4.57 -13.59
CA LYS A 113 -11.83 5.16 -14.94
C LYS A 113 -13.00 4.60 -15.78
N VAL A 114 -13.29 3.30 -15.66
CA VAL A 114 -14.43 2.70 -16.37
C VAL A 114 -15.76 3.19 -15.78
N ALA A 115 -15.83 3.33 -14.46
CA ALA A 115 -17.02 3.86 -13.79
C ALA A 115 -17.29 5.32 -14.17
N ASP A 116 -16.24 6.15 -14.26
CA ASP A 116 -16.36 7.54 -14.70
C ASP A 116 -16.84 7.64 -16.14
N ARG A 117 -16.29 6.84 -17.06
CA ARG A 117 -16.79 6.78 -18.45
C ARG A 117 -18.27 6.41 -18.50
N TYR A 118 -18.72 5.45 -17.69
CA TYR A 118 -20.15 5.11 -17.64
C TYR A 118 -21.02 6.24 -17.09
N ARG A 119 -20.54 7.02 -16.11
CA ARG A 119 -21.25 8.20 -15.62
C ARG A 119 -21.37 9.27 -16.71
N GLU A 120 -20.30 9.50 -17.45
CA GLU A 120 -20.28 10.48 -18.54
C GLU A 120 -21.21 10.08 -19.70
N GLU A 121 -21.18 8.81 -20.13
CA GLU A 121 -22.12 8.28 -21.14
C GLU A 121 -23.58 8.43 -20.70
N GLU A 122 -23.86 8.21 -19.41
CA GLU A 122 -25.20 8.33 -18.84
C GLU A 122 -25.69 9.78 -18.77
N ASN A 123 -24.81 10.71 -18.37
CA ASN A 123 -25.12 12.13 -18.34
C ASN A 123 -25.43 12.66 -19.75
N GLN A 124 -24.59 12.34 -20.73
CA GLN A 124 -24.83 12.73 -22.13
C GLN A 124 -26.11 12.11 -22.71
N ALA A 125 -26.47 10.89 -22.29
CA ALA A 125 -27.72 10.27 -22.71
C ALA A 125 -28.95 10.93 -22.07
N GLN A 126 -28.82 11.39 -20.82
CA GLN A 126 -29.88 12.12 -20.13
C GLN A 126 -30.07 13.52 -20.72
N GLU A 127 -28.99 14.28 -20.92
CA GLU A 127 -29.03 15.61 -21.54
C GLU A 127 -29.71 15.58 -22.92
N ARG A 128 -29.42 14.56 -23.74
CA ARG A 128 -30.09 14.38 -25.05
C ARG A 128 -31.60 14.13 -24.92
N ARG A 129 -32.04 13.40 -23.90
CA ARG A 129 -33.46 13.15 -23.64
C ARG A 129 -34.15 14.42 -23.17
N ASP A 130 -33.56 15.12 -22.21
CA ASP A 130 -34.09 16.36 -21.65
C ASP A 130 -34.24 17.44 -22.74
N GLN A 131 -33.26 17.54 -23.65
CA GLN A 131 -33.34 18.44 -24.81
C GLN A 131 -34.50 18.06 -25.75
N THR A 132 -34.66 16.77 -26.06
CA THR A 132 -35.74 16.29 -26.94
C THR A 132 -37.12 16.58 -26.32
N GLU A 133 -37.31 16.29 -25.04
CA GLU A 133 -38.57 16.56 -24.33
C GLU A 133 -38.89 18.06 -24.28
N SER A 134 -37.88 18.91 -24.06
CA SER A 134 -38.04 20.37 -24.09
C SER A 134 -38.47 20.88 -25.47
N ASP A 135 -37.88 20.37 -26.54
CA ASP A 135 -38.20 20.75 -27.91
C ASP A 135 -39.62 20.31 -28.31
N GLU A 136 -40.03 19.10 -27.92
CA GLU A 136 -41.42 18.61 -28.10
C GLU A 136 -42.44 19.49 -27.37
N PHE A 137 -42.14 19.86 -26.11
CA PHE A 137 -43.03 20.72 -25.32
C PHE A 137 -43.15 22.13 -25.92
N ALA A 138 -42.05 22.67 -26.44
CA ALA A 138 -42.02 23.96 -27.13
C ALA A 138 -42.86 23.92 -28.43
N LEU A 139 -42.72 22.86 -29.23
CA LEU A 139 -43.51 22.64 -30.45
C LEU A 139 -45.01 22.52 -30.14
N GLN A 140 -45.38 21.72 -29.13
CA GLN A 140 -46.77 21.54 -28.73
C GLN A 140 -47.40 22.84 -28.25
N ARG A 141 -46.67 23.64 -27.45
CA ARG A 141 -47.11 24.96 -27.00
C ARG A 141 -47.32 25.93 -28.17
N HIS A 142 -46.40 25.93 -29.12
CA HIS A 142 -46.48 26.79 -30.30
C HIS A 142 -47.66 26.39 -31.22
N GLN A 143 -47.90 25.09 -31.42
CA GLN A 143 -49.08 24.59 -32.15
C GLN A 143 -50.38 25.03 -31.45
N ARG A 144 -50.48 24.86 -30.13
CA ARG A 144 -51.66 25.25 -29.36
C ARG A 144 -51.94 26.76 -29.41
N ASN A 145 -50.90 27.61 -29.46
CA ASN A 145 -51.07 29.04 -29.65
C ASN A 145 -51.54 29.39 -31.07
N LYS A 146 -51.02 28.71 -32.11
CA LYS A 146 -51.46 28.92 -33.49
C LYS A 146 -52.92 28.55 -33.72
N ASP A 147 -53.41 27.49 -33.07
CA ASP A 147 -54.82 27.09 -33.18
C ASP A 147 -55.76 28.08 -32.47
N ARG A 148 -55.27 28.73 -31.40
CA ARG A 148 -56.00 29.76 -30.66
C ARG A 148 -56.13 31.08 -31.43
N ASP A 149 -55.09 31.50 -32.15
CA ASP A 149 -55.13 32.73 -32.97
C ASP A 149 -55.90 32.57 -34.28
N ARG A 150 -56.29 31.33 -34.64
CA ARG A 150 -57.07 31.01 -35.85
C ARG A 150 -58.58 30.85 -35.60
N SER A 151 -59.02 30.85 -34.35
CA SER A 151 -60.43 30.77 -33.95
C SER A 151 -60.95 32.15 -33.57
#